data_AF-B1VX67-F1
#
_entry.id   AF-B1VX67-F1
#
_cell.length_a   1.000
_cell.length_b   1.000
_cell.length_c   1.000
_cell.angle_alpha   90.00
_cell.angle_beta   90.00
_cell.angle_gamma   90.00
#
_symmetry.space_group_name_H-M   'P 1'
#
loop_
_entity.id
_entity.type
_entity.pdbx_description
1 polymer ?
#
loop_
_entity_poly.entity_id
_entity_poly.type
_entity_poly.pdbx_seq_one_letter_code
_entity_poly.pdbx_strand_id
1 'polypeptide(L)'
;MAQALLCAGLDPDDPDATTLVVVVAEQADHQERAAARLGSYGYEGEDCLYLARTDGWAERRLDGELLTVDIVAYPALLKGLEADPGGFAERSSSDPAALRLLRVEARVDAAAYERASEVTLLLTAPAGSPAEEAVALVRSGEDLPLVMAPPPE
;
A
#
# COMPACT_ATOMS: atom_id res chain seq x y z
N MET A 1 5.61 -1.42 12.12
CA MET A 1 6.75 -0.91 11.33
C MET A 1 6.48 -1.33 9.92
N ALA A 2 6.03 -0.39 9.10
CA ALA A 2 5.70 -0.67 7.71
C ALA A 2 6.94 -1.05 6.90
N GLN A 3 6.77 -1.97 5.95
CA GLN A 3 7.85 -2.44 5.08
C GLN A 3 7.37 -2.47 3.63
N ALA A 4 8.27 -2.16 2.70
CA ALA A 4 8.01 -2.27 1.27
C ALA A 4 8.91 -3.34 0.66
N LEU A 5 8.33 -4.20 -0.17
CA LEU A 5 8.98 -5.36 -0.77
C LEU A 5 8.63 -5.43 -2.26
N LEU A 6 9.58 -5.88 -3.09
CA LEU A 6 9.27 -6.33 -4.45
C LEU A 6 9.07 -7.83 -4.43
N CYS A 7 7.91 -8.29 -4.89
CA CYS A 7 7.53 -9.70 -4.83
C CYS A 7 7.03 -10.16 -6.19
N ALA A 8 7.44 -11.37 -6.61
CA ALA A 8 6.86 -12.07 -7.75
C ALA A 8 5.83 -13.11 -7.28
N GLY A 9 5.02 -13.60 -8.21
CA GLY A 9 4.04 -14.67 -7.98
C GLY A 9 2.87 -14.24 -7.10
N LEU A 10 2.48 -12.97 -7.16
CA LEU A 10 1.29 -12.44 -6.49
C LEU A 10 0.13 -12.15 -7.46
N ASP A 11 0.44 -12.00 -8.74
CA ASP A 11 -0.55 -11.94 -9.80
C ASP A 11 -0.77 -13.37 -10.34
N PRO A 12 -1.98 -13.94 -10.22
CA PRO A 12 -2.27 -15.30 -10.70
C PRO A 12 -2.26 -15.40 -12.23
N ASP A 13 -2.51 -14.29 -12.94
CA ASP A 13 -2.52 -14.24 -14.41
C ASP A 13 -1.11 -14.02 -14.97
N ASP A 14 -0.24 -13.35 -14.21
CA ASP A 14 1.19 -13.20 -14.52
C ASP A 14 2.08 -13.51 -13.30
N PRO A 15 2.42 -14.79 -13.05
CA PRO A 15 3.20 -15.17 -11.88
C PRO A 15 4.65 -14.65 -11.92
N ASP A 16 5.16 -14.24 -13.09
CA ASP A 16 6.48 -13.66 -13.24
C ASP A 16 6.47 -12.12 -13.03
N ALA A 17 5.28 -11.50 -13.00
CA ALA A 17 5.14 -10.09 -12.71
C ALA A 17 5.69 -9.76 -11.32
N THR A 18 6.56 -8.76 -11.29
CA THR A 18 7.03 -8.16 -10.04
C THR A 18 6.00 -7.14 -9.58
N THR A 19 5.58 -7.22 -8.32
CA THR A 19 4.61 -6.31 -7.73
C THR A 19 5.20 -5.69 -6.47
N LEU A 20 5.00 -4.39 -6.32
CA LEU A 20 5.34 -3.69 -5.09
C LEU A 20 4.31 -4.00 -4.02
N VAL A 21 4.78 -4.48 -2.88
CA VAL A 21 3.97 -4.78 -1.70
C VAL A 21 4.38 -3.84 -0.58
N VAL A 22 3.40 -3.24 0.09
CA VAL A 22 3.57 -2.53 1.36
C VAL A 22 2.85 -3.33 2.44
N VAL A 23 3.56 -3.71 3.49
CA VAL A 23 2.98 -4.40 4.65
C VAL A 23 2.93 -3.43 5.82
N VAL A 24 1.76 -3.28 6.42
CA VAL A 24 1.51 -2.41 7.59
C VAL A 24 0.99 -3.21 8.77
N ALA A 25 1.23 -2.75 10.00
CA ALA A 25 0.69 -3.40 11.18
C ALA A 25 -0.59 -2.72 11.68
N GLU A 26 -1.63 -3.51 11.96
CA GLU A 26 -2.95 -2.99 12.38
C GLU A 26 -2.89 -2.25 13.74
N GLN A 27 -2.04 -2.73 14.65
CA GLN A 27 -1.91 -2.19 16.01
C GLN A 27 -0.69 -1.28 16.21
N ALA A 28 -0.08 -0.81 15.12
CA ALA A 28 1.03 0.14 15.20
C ALA A 28 0.54 1.57 15.50
N ASP A 29 1.38 2.57 15.17
CA ASP A 29 1.04 3.98 15.29
C ASP A 29 -0.18 4.38 14.44
N HIS A 30 -0.62 5.63 14.56
CA HIS A 30 -1.82 6.10 13.88
C HIS A 30 -1.67 6.10 12.35
N GLN A 31 -0.45 6.17 11.82
CA GLN A 31 -0.18 6.21 10.38
C GLN A 31 -0.35 4.82 9.77
N GLU A 32 0.31 3.82 10.33
CA GLU A 32 0.17 2.43 9.90
C GLU A 32 -1.26 1.93 10.09
N ARG A 33 -1.90 2.28 11.21
CA ARG A 33 -3.29 1.91 11.47
C ARG A 33 -4.26 2.51 10.47
N ALA A 34 -4.08 3.78 10.10
CA ALA A 34 -4.94 4.42 9.10
C ALA A 34 -4.76 3.76 7.72
N ALA A 35 -3.52 3.42 7.34
CA ALA A 35 -3.26 2.68 6.12
C ALA A 35 -3.89 1.27 6.15
N ALA A 36 -3.70 0.51 7.24
CA ALA A 36 -4.26 -0.84 7.40
C ALA A 36 -5.79 -0.87 7.26
N ARG A 37 -6.47 0.16 7.79
CA ARG A 37 -7.93 0.28 7.73
C ARG A 37 -8.47 0.64 6.34
N LEU A 38 -7.64 1.05 5.38
CA LEU A 38 -8.10 1.34 4.01
C LEU A 38 -8.81 0.13 3.38
N GLY A 39 -8.42 -1.09 3.75
CA GLY A 39 -9.06 -2.32 3.29
C GLY A 39 -10.56 -2.37 3.57
N SER A 40 -11.04 -1.75 4.65
CA SER A 40 -12.47 -1.68 4.99
C SER A 40 -13.30 -0.84 4.01
N TYR A 41 -12.66 -0.04 3.16
CA TYR A 41 -13.27 0.76 2.10
C TYR A 41 -12.98 0.21 0.70
N GLY A 42 -12.23 -0.89 0.60
CA GLY A 42 -12.00 -1.57 -0.66
C GLY A 42 -13.27 -2.26 -1.16
N TYR A 43 -13.45 -2.31 -2.48
CA TYR A 43 -14.46 -3.18 -3.09
C TYR A 43 -13.83 -4.54 -3.38
N GLU A 44 -14.53 -5.61 -3.06
CA GLU A 44 -14.08 -6.97 -3.33
C GLU A 44 -14.27 -7.31 -4.81
N GLY A 45 -13.26 -7.94 -5.42
CA GLY A 45 -13.30 -8.49 -6.76
C GLY A 45 -12.10 -9.40 -6.99
N GLU A 46 -12.25 -10.45 -7.81
CA GLU A 46 -11.15 -11.34 -8.26
C GLU A 46 -10.09 -11.62 -7.17
N ASP A 47 -10.53 -12.18 -6.04
CA ASP A 47 -9.66 -12.57 -4.91
C ASP A 47 -8.77 -11.44 -4.34
N CYS A 48 -9.21 -10.20 -4.45
CA CYS A 48 -8.59 -9.04 -3.82
C CYS A 48 -9.60 -7.95 -3.45
N LEU A 49 -9.12 -6.95 -2.71
CA LEU A 49 -9.84 -5.72 -2.45
C LEU A 49 -9.25 -4.62 -3.32
N TYR A 50 -10.06 -3.72 -3.84
CA TYR A 50 -9.58 -2.60 -4.64
C TYR A 50 -10.00 -1.28 -4.00
N LEU A 51 -9.05 -0.37 -3.82
CA LEU A 51 -9.37 1.00 -3.42
C LEU A 51 -9.63 1.84 -4.67
N ALA A 52 -10.77 2.54 -4.73
CA ALA A 52 -11.02 3.48 -5.81
C ALA A 52 -9.95 4.59 -5.81
N ARG A 53 -9.39 4.91 -6.97
CA ARG A 53 -8.38 5.98 -7.11
C ARG A 53 -8.88 7.35 -6.63
N THR A 54 -10.19 7.56 -6.62
CA THR A 54 -10.84 8.77 -6.10
C THR A 54 -10.86 8.85 -4.57
N ASP A 55 -10.50 7.77 -3.88
CA ASP A 55 -10.49 7.68 -2.42
C ASP A 55 -9.06 7.65 -1.88
N GLY A 56 -8.14 6.98 -2.59
CA GLY A 56 -6.72 6.93 -2.28
C GLY A 56 -5.89 6.19 -3.32
N TRP A 57 -4.58 6.31 -3.22
CA TRP A 57 -3.60 5.72 -4.14
C TRP A 57 -2.23 5.57 -3.46
N ALA A 58 -1.30 4.91 -4.16
CA ALA A 58 0.09 4.83 -3.74
C ALA A 58 0.97 5.69 -4.65
N GLU A 59 1.72 6.64 -4.08
CA GLU A 59 2.76 7.36 -4.81
C GLU A 59 4.09 6.66 -4.65
N ARG A 60 4.86 6.57 -5.73
CA ARG A 60 6.15 5.90 -5.73
C ARG A 60 7.21 6.81 -6.29
N ARG A 61 8.40 6.80 -5.69
CA ARG A 61 9.56 7.50 -6.19
C ARG A 61 10.80 6.69 -5.93
N LEU A 62 11.58 6.41 -6.97
CA LEU A 62 12.90 5.79 -6.85
C LEU A 62 13.98 6.87 -7.01
N ASP A 63 14.88 6.95 -6.03
CA ASP A 63 16.10 7.77 -6.09
C ASP A 63 17.33 6.85 -5.90
N GLY A 64 18.00 6.54 -7.01
CA GLY A 64 19.00 5.48 -7.04
C GLY A 64 18.38 4.11 -6.73
N GLU A 65 18.72 3.54 -5.58
CA GLU A 65 18.16 2.27 -5.07
C GLU A 65 17.15 2.48 -3.93
N LEU A 66 16.92 3.73 -3.52
CA LEU A 66 15.97 4.05 -2.45
C LEU A 66 14.59 4.30 -3.03
N LEU A 67 13.69 3.33 -2.83
CA LEU A 67 12.28 3.46 -3.15
C LEU A 67 11.54 4.09 -1.98
N THR A 68 10.89 5.22 -2.22
CA THR A 68 9.91 5.82 -1.32
C THR A 68 8.51 5.52 -1.83
N VAL A 69 7.65 5.04 -0.92
CA VAL A 69 6.24 4.76 -1.17
C VAL A 69 5.39 5.55 -0.18
N ASP A 70 4.54 6.42 -0.71
CA ASP A 70 3.58 7.19 0.08
C ASP A 70 2.17 6.62 -0.13
N ILE A 71 1.52 6.22 0.96
CA ILE A 71 0.11 5.81 0.96
C ILE A 71 -0.72 7.07 1.19
N VAL A 72 -1.61 7.37 0.25
CA VAL A 72 -2.36 8.62 0.19
C VAL A 72 -3.86 8.33 0.21
N ALA A 73 -4.62 9.15 0.93
CA ALA A 73 -6.08 9.15 0.85
C ALA A 73 -6.68 10.54 1.01
N TYR A 74 -7.89 10.74 0.53
CA TYR A 74 -8.62 11.97 0.76
C TYR A 74 -9.17 12.06 2.19
N PRO A 75 -9.23 13.28 2.79
CA PRO A 75 -9.75 13.47 4.14
C PRO A 75 -11.17 12.95 4.38
N ALA A 76 -11.99 12.87 3.32
CA ALA A 76 -13.36 12.35 3.40
C ALA A 76 -13.39 10.87 3.82
N LEU A 77 -12.44 10.07 3.32
CA LEU A 77 -12.29 8.66 3.65
C LEU A 77 -11.91 8.47 5.13
N LEU A 78 -11.02 9.32 5.64
CA LEU A 78 -10.47 9.21 7.00
C LEU A 78 -11.53 9.30 8.10
N LYS A 79 -12.58 10.11 7.89
CA LYS A 79 -13.71 10.19 8.82
C LYS A 79 -14.39 8.83 9.03
N GLY A 80 -14.42 8.04 7.96
CA GLY A 80 -14.96 6.69 7.96
C GLY A 80 -14.05 5.65 8.64
N LEU A 81 -12.74 5.87 8.59
CA LEU A 81 -11.71 5.02 9.21
C LEU A 81 -11.51 5.28 10.71
N GLU A 82 -12.31 6.18 11.30
CA GLU A 82 -12.10 6.76 12.63
C GLU A 82 -10.70 7.37 12.82
N ALA A 83 -10.10 7.82 11.73
CA ALA A 83 -8.81 8.50 11.74
C ALA A 83 -9.03 10.02 11.71
N ASP A 84 -8.39 10.76 12.63
CA ASP A 84 -8.45 12.21 12.62
C ASP A 84 -7.60 12.78 11.47
N PRO A 85 -8.19 13.47 10.48
CA PRO A 85 -7.41 14.11 9.42
C PRO A 85 -6.39 15.12 9.95
N GLY A 86 -6.64 15.73 11.12
CA GLY A 86 -5.71 16.63 11.78
C GLY A 86 -4.41 15.96 12.24
N GLY A 87 -4.40 14.63 12.35
CA GLY A 87 -3.21 13.82 12.67
C GLY A 87 -2.23 13.64 11.52
N PHE A 88 -2.57 14.11 10.31
CA PHE A 88 -1.75 14.00 9.10
C PHE A 88 -1.41 15.39 8.58
N ALA A 89 -0.18 15.84 8.85
CA ALA A 89 0.28 17.17 8.43
C ALA A 89 0.67 17.24 6.95
N GLU A 90 0.98 16.09 6.36
CA GLU A 90 1.69 15.99 5.08
C GLU A 90 0.72 15.71 3.94
N ARG A 91 1.02 16.28 2.77
CA ARG A 91 0.16 16.19 1.59
C ARG A 91 0.76 15.29 0.54
N SER A 92 -0.11 14.79 -0.33
CA SER A 92 0.32 14.11 -1.54
C SER A 92 1.11 15.05 -2.45
N SER A 93 2.07 14.48 -3.18
CA SER A 93 2.82 15.21 -4.18
C SER A 93 2.05 15.41 -5.49
N SER A 94 1.06 14.57 -5.76
CA SER A 94 0.22 14.62 -6.97
C SER A 94 -1.02 15.48 -6.79
N ASP A 95 -1.64 15.47 -5.59
CA ASP A 95 -2.79 16.31 -5.25
C ASP A 95 -2.69 16.87 -3.82
N PRO A 96 -2.49 18.20 -3.66
CA PRO A 96 -2.44 18.84 -2.34
C PRO A 96 -3.70 18.70 -1.47
N ALA A 97 -4.85 18.36 -2.04
CA ALA A 97 -6.08 18.12 -1.29
C ALA A 97 -6.05 16.77 -0.54
N ALA A 98 -5.26 15.81 -1.01
CA ALA A 98 -5.10 14.51 -0.37
C ALA A 98 -4.01 14.53 0.73
N LEU A 99 -4.17 13.61 1.68
CA LEU A 99 -3.29 13.47 2.84
C LEU A 99 -2.34 12.28 2.65
N ARG A 100 -1.06 12.47 2.98
CA ARG A 100 -0.10 11.37 3.11
C ARG A 100 -0.33 10.69 4.45
N LEU A 101 -0.81 9.45 4.41
CA LEU A 101 -1.10 8.66 5.60
C LEU A 101 0.18 8.03 6.16
N LEU A 102 0.96 7.44 5.27
CA LEU A 102 2.15 6.68 5.61
C LEU A 102 3.23 6.90 4.55
N ARG A 103 4.49 6.93 4.97
CA ARG A 103 5.65 6.79 4.09
C ARG A 103 6.44 5.57 4.50
N VAL A 104 6.82 4.80 3.50
CA VAL A 104 7.69 3.64 3.64
C VAL A 104 8.86 3.81 2.70
N GLU A 105 10.05 3.49 3.20
CA GLU A 105 11.27 3.50 2.40
C GLU A 105 11.88 2.11 2.39
N ALA A 106 12.31 1.66 1.21
CA ALA A 106 12.98 0.38 1.05
C ALA A 106 14.13 0.51 0.05
N ARG A 107 15.18 -0.28 0.26
CA ARG A 107 16.20 -0.48 -0.78
C ARG A 107 15.74 -1.56 -1.71
N VAL A 108 15.71 -1.27 -3.01
CA VAL A 108 15.26 -2.20 -4.05
C VAL A 108 16.25 -2.24 -5.19
N ASP A 109 16.29 -3.37 -5.90
CA ASP A 109 16.97 -3.46 -7.18
C ASP A 109 16.23 -2.62 -8.23
N ALA A 110 16.91 -1.65 -8.84
CA ALA A 110 16.29 -0.72 -9.77
C ALA A 110 15.75 -1.43 -11.03
N ALA A 111 16.44 -2.45 -11.54
CA ALA A 111 16.02 -3.19 -12.74
C ALA A 111 14.82 -4.11 -12.47
N ALA A 112 14.66 -4.60 -11.24
CA ALA A 112 13.45 -5.27 -10.79
C ALA A 112 12.29 -4.28 -10.62
N TYR A 113 12.55 -3.10 -10.03
CA TYR A 113 11.54 -2.06 -9.86
C TYR A 113 11.02 -1.51 -11.19
N GLU A 114 11.88 -1.30 -12.20
CA GLU A 114 11.48 -0.84 -13.54
C GLU A 114 10.50 -1.80 -14.24
N ARG A 115 10.55 -3.09 -13.89
CA ARG A 115 9.64 -4.12 -14.40
C ARG A 115 8.44 -4.35 -13.49
N ALA A 116 8.34 -3.62 -12.37
CA ALA A 116 7.26 -3.82 -11.43
C ALA A 116 5.96 -3.23 -11.96
N SER A 117 4.84 -3.92 -11.71
CA SER A 117 3.50 -3.43 -12.03
C SER A 117 3.23 -2.07 -11.38
N GLU A 118 2.46 -1.21 -12.05
CA GLU A 118 2.11 0.13 -11.55
C GLU A 118 1.20 0.09 -10.30
N VAL A 119 0.50 -1.02 -10.05
CA VAL A 119 -0.37 -1.19 -8.88
C VAL A 119 0.41 -1.63 -7.65
N THR A 120 0.09 -1.05 -6.49
CA THR A 120 0.71 -1.40 -5.20
C THR A 120 -0.24 -2.28 -4.42
N LEU A 121 0.25 -3.38 -3.85
CA LEU A 121 -0.53 -4.17 -2.90
C LEU A 121 -0.24 -3.67 -1.48
N LEU A 122 -1.29 -3.34 -0.74
CA LEU A 122 -1.22 -3.04 0.69
C LEU A 122 -1.74 -4.23 1.48
N LEU A 123 -0.88 -4.79 2.33
CA LEU A 123 -1.19 -5.92 3.21
C LEU A 123 -1.20 -5.48 4.66
N THR A 124 -2.03 -6.14 5.46
CA THR A 124 -2.03 -5.95 6.91
C THR A 124 -1.44 -7.18 7.59
N ALA A 125 -0.57 -6.97 8.57
CA ALA A 125 0.01 -8.02 9.37
C ALA A 125 -0.20 -7.75 10.88
N PRO A 126 -0.25 -8.79 11.73
CA PRO A 126 -0.13 -8.60 13.16
C PRO A 126 1.16 -7.86 13.53
N ALA A 127 1.10 -7.05 14.59
CA ALA A 127 2.27 -6.32 15.07
C ALA A 127 3.38 -7.30 15.50
N GLY A 128 4.57 -7.15 14.93
CA GLY A 128 5.73 -8.00 15.19
C GLY A 128 5.85 -9.23 14.28
N SER A 129 4.86 -9.48 13.40
CA SER A 129 5.00 -10.50 12.35
C SER A 129 5.94 -10.02 11.24
N PRO A 130 6.76 -10.92 10.65
CA PRO A 130 7.54 -10.62 9.45
C PRO A 130 6.64 -10.24 8.27
N ALA A 131 7.10 -9.32 7.43
CA ALA A 131 6.35 -8.89 6.25
C ALA A 131 6.16 -10.03 5.24
N GLU A 132 7.14 -10.93 5.17
CA GLU A 132 7.12 -12.12 4.31
C GLU A 132 6.01 -13.11 4.68
N GLU A 133 5.57 -13.13 5.94
CA GLU A 133 4.45 -13.98 6.37
C GLU A 133 3.13 -13.50 5.77
N ALA A 134 2.88 -12.18 5.77
CA ALA A 134 1.71 -11.60 5.11
C ALA A 134 1.74 -11.83 3.58
N VAL A 135 2.92 -11.71 2.96
CA VAL A 135 3.10 -12.03 1.54
C VAL A 135 2.80 -13.51 1.26
N ALA A 136 3.22 -14.41 2.14
CA ALA A 136 2.95 -15.84 2.00
C ALA A 136 1.46 -16.18 2.07
N LEU A 137 0.71 -15.53 2.97
CA LEU A 137 -0.74 -15.69 3.11
C LEU A 137 -1.50 -15.24 1.86
N VAL A 138 -1.11 -14.10 1.28
CA VAL A 138 -1.71 -13.65 0.01
C VAL A 138 -1.37 -14.61 -1.12
N ARG A 139 -0.12 -15.08 -1.19
CA ARG A 139 0.31 -16.04 -2.22
C ARG A 139 -0.42 -17.38 -2.12
N SER A 140 -0.78 -17.82 -0.92
CA SER A 140 -1.57 -19.04 -0.70
C SER A 140 -3.08 -18.84 -0.92
N GLY A 141 -3.54 -17.60 -1.09
CA GLY A 141 -4.96 -17.25 -1.16
C GLY A 141 -5.67 -17.30 0.20
N GLU A 142 -4.92 -17.32 1.30
CA GLU A 142 -5.47 -17.30 2.67
C GLU A 142 -5.81 -15.87 3.15
N ASP A 143 -5.32 -14.85 2.45
CA ASP A 143 -5.63 -13.45 2.72
C ASP A 143 -5.82 -12.64 1.42
N LEU A 144 -6.59 -11.56 1.50
CA LEU A 144 -6.92 -10.71 0.36
C LEU A 144 -6.10 -9.41 0.41
N PRO A 145 -5.27 -9.12 -0.61
CA PRO A 145 -4.51 -7.88 -0.66
C PRO A 145 -5.42 -6.70 -1.01
N LEU A 146 -5.10 -5.50 -0.52
CA LEU A 146 -5.70 -4.27 -1.03
C LEU A 146 -4.87 -3.74 -2.21
N VAL A 147 -5.44 -3.77 -3.41
CA VAL A 147 -4.90 -3.17 -4.62
C VAL A 147 -5.10 -1.65 -4.57
N MET A 148 -4.00 -0.93 -4.66
CA MET A 148 -3.96 0.52 -4.76
C MET A 148 -3.50 0.95 -6.15
N ALA A 149 -4.29 1.83 -6.77
CA ALA A 149 -3.96 2.43 -8.06
C ALA A 149 -2.72 3.36 -7.96
N PRO A 150 -2.07 3.66 -9.10
CA PRO A 150 -1.12 4.75 -9.19
C PRO A 150 -1.81 6.12 -9.01
N PRO A 151 -1.05 7.22 -8.85
CA PRO A 151 -1.62 8.55 -8.73
C PRO A 151 -2.56 8.94 -9.89
N PRO A 152 -3.55 9.82 -9.65
CA PRO A 152 -4.33 10.39 -10.74
C PRO A 152 -3.45 11.29 -11.64
N GLU A 153 -3.82 11.38 -12.92
CA GLU A 153 -3.19 12.28 -13.91
C GLU A 153 -3.59 13.74 -13.74
#